data_AF-A0A7J4QND9-F1
#
_entry.id   AF-A0A7J4QND9-F1
#
_cell.length_a   1.000
_cell.length_b   1.000
_cell.length_c   1.000
_cell.angle_alpha   90.00
_cell.angle_beta   90.00
_cell.angle_gamma   90.00
#
_symmetry.space_group_name_H-M   'P 1'
#
loop_
_entity.id
_entity.type
_entity.pdbx_description
1 polymer ?
#
loop_
_entity_poly.entity_id
_entity_poly.type
_entity_poly.pdbx_seq_one_letter_code
_entity_poly.pdbx_strand_id
1 'polypeptide(L)'
;MSDPVVALVAEDGRTWTVNVEDKDVKIKGLGVFNPAQLLSEHTLGSTVTLASKRLTILPAGLPELRKGMLRRAQTIGDKDAGILVSRLGIGRDDAVLEAGLGSAGLGLHIARSLGPSGHHITVEPRQEHASVGLHNLELA
;
A
#
# COMPACT_ATOMS: atom_id res chain seq x y z
N MET A 1 -2.33 -8.58 -14.29
CA MET A 1 -1.70 -7.27 -14.03
C MET A 1 -2.56 -6.61 -12.98
N SER A 2 -2.00 -6.31 -11.80
CA SER A 2 -2.73 -5.54 -10.78
C SER A 2 -3.07 -4.17 -11.37
N ASP A 3 -4.25 -3.66 -11.04
CA ASP A 3 -4.64 -2.31 -11.43
C ASP A 3 -3.62 -1.30 -10.86
N PRO A 4 -3.29 -0.21 -11.58
CA PRO A 4 -2.33 0.75 -11.09
C PRO A 4 -2.81 1.33 -9.75
N VAL A 5 -1.93 1.47 -8.77
CA VAL A 5 -2.26 2.10 -7.48
C VAL A 5 -1.61 3.47 -7.40
N VAL A 6 -2.37 4.45 -6.94
CA VAL A 6 -1.88 5.82 -6.72
C VAL A 6 -2.04 6.24 -5.27
N ALA A 7 -1.14 7.11 -4.80
CA ALA A 7 -1.22 7.72 -3.49
C ALA A 7 -1.71 9.16 -3.60
N LEU A 8 -2.71 9.51 -2.80
CA LEU A 8 -3.17 10.88 -2.59
C LEU A 8 -2.67 11.33 -1.21
N VAL A 9 -1.84 12.37 -1.17
CA VAL A 9 -1.16 12.81 0.05
C VAL A 9 -1.58 14.22 0.42
N ALA A 10 -2.20 14.40 1.59
CA ALA A 10 -2.52 15.71 2.13
C ALA A 10 -1.29 16.43 2.69
N GLU A 11 -1.40 17.75 2.87
CA GLU A 11 -0.34 18.60 3.44
C GLU A 11 0.10 18.16 4.85
N ASP A 12 -0.81 17.57 5.63
CA ASP A 12 -0.52 17.01 6.97
C ASP A 12 0.18 15.64 6.94
N GLY A 13 0.48 15.12 5.74
CA GLY A 13 1.10 13.82 5.52
C GLY A 13 0.12 12.65 5.51
N ARG A 14 -1.18 12.88 5.76
CA ARG A 14 -2.18 11.81 5.64
C ARG A 14 -2.23 11.31 4.20
N THR A 15 -2.15 10.00 4.05
CA THR A 15 -2.05 9.34 2.75
C THR A 15 -3.24 8.41 2.53
N TRP A 16 -3.76 8.40 1.32
CA TRP A 16 -4.75 7.42 0.84
C TRP A 16 -4.15 6.70 -0.36
N THR A 17 -4.18 5.36 -0.35
CA THR A 17 -3.78 4.52 -1.47
C THR A 17 -5.04 4.04 -2.19
N VAL A 18 -5.09 4.25 -3.50
CA VAL A 18 -6.31 4.12 -4.29
C VAL A 18 -6.02 3.32 -5.54
N ASN A 19 -6.81 2.27 -5.79
CA ASN A 19 -6.81 1.58 -7.07
C ASN A 19 -7.31 2.51 -8.18
N VAL A 20 -6.60 2.52 -9.29
CA VAL A 20 -6.95 3.28 -10.47
C VAL A 20 -7.91 2.45 -11.29
N GLU A 21 -9.20 2.67 -11.05
CA GLU A 21 -10.30 2.02 -11.76
C GLU A 21 -11.16 3.10 -12.44
N ASP A 22 -11.66 2.83 -13.63
CA ASP A 22 -12.56 3.75 -14.36
C ASP A 22 -14.01 3.61 -13.88
N LYS A 23 -14.23 4.00 -12.63
CA LYS A 23 -15.55 4.06 -12.00
C LYS A 23 -15.55 5.02 -10.81
N ASP A 24 -16.72 5.53 -10.47
CA ASP A 24 -16.89 6.32 -9.24
C ASP A 24 -16.66 5.45 -8.00
N VAL A 25 -15.64 5.79 -7.22
CA VAL A 25 -15.33 5.12 -5.95
C VAL A 25 -15.55 6.06 -4.78
N LYS A 26 -16.16 5.54 -3.71
CA LYS A 26 -16.35 6.27 -2.46
C LYS A 26 -15.18 6.01 -1.51
N ILE A 27 -14.40 7.04 -1.24
CA ILE A 27 -13.26 6.97 -0.32
C ILE A 27 -13.54 7.80 0.93
N LYS A 28 -13.41 7.16 2.09
CA LYS A 28 -13.65 7.80 3.38
C LYS A 28 -12.72 9.01 3.55
N GLY A 29 -13.35 10.19 3.65
CA GLY A 29 -12.66 11.46 3.86
C GLY A 29 -12.19 12.16 2.58
N LEU A 30 -12.39 11.57 1.39
CA LEU A 30 -12.16 12.20 0.09
C LEU A 30 -13.44 12.35 -0.76
N GLY A 31 -14.54 11.70 -0.36
CA GLY A 31 -15.82 11.78 -1.07
C GLY A 31 -15.93 10.70 -2.15
N VAL A 32 -16.66 11.01 -3.22
CA VAL A 32 -16.86 10.13 -4.38
C VAL A 32 -16.18 10.79 -5.58
N PHE A 33 -15.33 10.05 -6.30
CA PHE A 33 -14.68 10.50 -7.52
C PHE A 33 -14.24 9.29 -8.37
N ASN A 34 -13.94 9.50 -9.64
CA ASN A 34 -13.37 8.50 -10.53
C ASN A 34 -11.82 8.63 -10.56
N PRO A 35 -11.05 7.63 -10.08
CA PRO A 35 -9.58 7.69 -10.04
C PRO A 35 -8.93 7.71 -11.43
N ALA A 36 -9.47 6.96 -12.41
CA ALA A 36 -8.93 6.97 -13.77
C ALA A 36 -9.14 8.34 -14.43
N GLN A 37 -10.31 8.94 -14.25
CA GLN A 37 -10.58 10.30 -14.73
C GLN A 37 -9.64 11.31 -14.07
N LEU A 38 -9.45 11.23 -12.75
CA LEU A 38 -8.51 12.10 -12.03
C LEU A 38 -7.09 12.04 -12.62
N LEU A 39 -6.60 10.85 -12.97
CA LEU A 39 -5.28 10.67 -13.57
C LEU A 39 -5.21 11.00 -15.07
N SER A 40 -6.36 11.12 -15.74
CA SER A 40 -6.40 11.62 -17.12
C SER A 40 -6.30 13.15 -17.18
N GLU A 41 -6.79 13.83 -16.14
CA GLU A 41 -6.80 15.30 -16.04
C GLU A 41 -5.55 15.85 -15.35
N HIS A 42 -4.87 15.01 -14.56
CA HIS A 42 -3.75 15.41 -13.71
C HIS A 42 -2.57 14.44 -13.80
N THR A 43 -1.37 14.97 -13.62
CA THR A 43 -0.12 14.19 -13.65
C THR A 43 0.36 13.86 -12.25
N LEU A 44 1.18 12.81 -12.13
CA LEU A 44 1.89 12.50 -10.89
C LEU A 44 2.77 13.69 -10.49
N GLY A 45 2.76 14.02 -9.19
CA GLY A 45 3.42 15.18 -8.59
C GLY A 45 2.55 16.44 -8.54
N SER A 46 1.44 16.50 -9.27
CA SER A 46 0.52 17.64 -9.23
C SER A 46 -0.38 17.63 -7.98
N THR A 47 -0.93 18.80 -7.65
CA THR A 47 -1.87 18.96 -6.54
C THR A 47 -3.29 19.11 -7.07
N VAL A 48 -4.22 18.36 -6.48
CA VAL A 48 -5.65 18.39 -6.76
C VAL A 48 -6.43 18.77 -5.51
N THR A 49 -7.66 19.25 -5.69
CA THR A 49 -8.57 19.51 -4.57
C THR A 49 -9.73 18.54 -4.59
N LEU A 50 -9.83 17.65 -3.60
CA LEU A 50 -10.93 16.71 -3.42
C LEU A 50 -11.58 16.90 -2.04
N ALA A 51 -12.91 17.01 -1.99
CA ALA A 51 -13.66 17.24 -0.76
C ALA A 51 -13.05 18.34 0.14
N SER A 52 -12.70 19.48 -0.47
CA SER A 52 -12.06 20.64 0.18
C SER A 52 -10.67 20.39 0.78
N LYS A 53 -9.98 19.32 0.35
CA LYS A 53 -8.60 19.03 0.73
C LYS A 53 -7.67 19.16 -0.47
N ARG A 54 -6.55 19.86 -0.30
CA ARG A 54 -5.44 19.80 -1.26
C ARG A 54 -4.63 18.53 -1.06
N LEU A 55 -4.46 17.77 -2.14
CA LEU A 55 -3.80 16.48 -2.16
C LEU A 55 -2.78 16.45 -3.28
N THR A 56 -1.57 15.99 -3.00
CA THR A 56 -0.57 15.71 -4.03
C THR A 56 -0.74 14.27 -4.50
N ILE A 57 -0.79 14.08 -5.81
CA ILE A 57 -0.85 12.76 -6.43
C ILE A 57 0.58 12.21 -6.52
N LEU A 58 0.87 11.05 -5.93
CA LEU A 58 2.18 10.41 -5.95
C LEU A 58 2.07 8.95 -6.41
N PRO A 59 3.15 8.37 -6.97
CA PRO A 59 3.24 6.91 -7.10
C PRO A 59 3.00 6.23 -5.74
N ALA A 60 2.32 5.09 -5.71
CA ALA A 60 2.15 4.29 -4.50
C ALA A 60 3.43 3.50 -4.18
N GLY A 61 4.49 4.21 -3.79
CA GLY A 61 5.72 3.59 -3.29
C GLY A 61 5.52 2.96 -1.90
N LEU A 62 6.53 2.22 -1.43
CA LEU A 62 6.50 1.62 -0.09
C LEU A 62 6.17 2.64 1.04
N PRO A 63 6.75 3.86 1.06
CA PRO A 63 6.39 4.85 2.08
C PRO A 63 4.91 5.26 2.03
N GLU A 64 4.36 5.43 0.83
CA GLU A 64 2.97 5.81 0.60
C GLU A 64 2.02 4.66 0.97
N LEU A 65 2.34 3.44 0.54
CA LEU A 65 1.62 2.22 0.91
C LEU A 65 1.56 2.04 2.43
N ARG A 66 2.70 2.21 3.10
CA ARG A 66 2.80 2.13 4.58
C ARG A 66 2.01 3.21 5.29
N LYS A 67 1.98 4.44 4.78
CA LYS A 67 1.17 5.51 5.38
C LYS A 67 -0.33 5.27 5.14
N GLY A 68 -0.70 4.88 3.92
CA GLY A 68 -2.08 4.66 3.49
C GLY A 68 -2.71 3.34 3.92
N MET A 69 -1.91 2.36 4.38
CA MET A 69 -2.39 1.02 4.70
C MET A 69 -3.51 1.01 5.75
N LEU A 70 -4.45 0.10 5.58
CA LEU A 70 -5.42 -0.24 6.60
C LEU A 70 -4.72 -0.95 7.77
N ARG A 71 -5.16 -0.66 9.01
CA ARG A 71 -4.54 -1.23 10.22
C ARG A 71 -5.59 -1.93 11.06
N ARG A 72 -5.29 -3.17 11.43
CA ARG A 72 -6.07 -3.98 12.37
C ARG A 72 -5.20 -4.59 13.47
N ALA A 73 -4.04 -5.11 13.10
CA ALA A 73 -3.02 -5.59 14.03
C ALA A 73 -1.87 -4.57 14.15
N GLN A 74 -1.16 -4.62 15.28
CA GLN A 74 0.07 -3.84 15.45
C GLN A 74 1.11 -4.25 14.41
N THR A 75 1.76 -3.27 13.79
CA THR A 75 2.68 -3.50 12.67
C THR A 75 4.13 -3.34 13.08
N ILE A 76 5.02 -4.12 12.45
CA ILE A 76 6.46 -3.86 12.46
C ILE A 76 6.73 -2.50 11.78
N GLY A 77 7.51 -1.64 12.44
CA GLY A 77 7.88 -0.32 11.93
C GLY A 77 8.91 -0.38 10.81
N ASP A 78 9.06 0.68 10.02
CA ASP A 78 9.94 0.69 8.83
C ASP A 78 11.41 0.42 9.21
N LYS A 79 11.84 0.97 10.35
CA LYS A 79 13.18 0.72 10.92
C LYS A 79 13.43 -0.77 11.15
N ASP A 80 12.51 -1.44 11.83
CA ASP A 80 12.70 -2.85 12.20
C ASP A 80 12.50 -3.76 10.99
N ALA A 81 11.55 -3.44 10.10
CA ALA A 81 11.34 -4.17 8.86
C ALA A 81 12.57 -4.12 7.95
N GLY A 82 13.20 -2.95 7.78
CA GLY A 82 14.45 -2.83 7.03
C GLY A 82 15.59 -3.66 7.62
N ILE A 83 15.71 -3.68 8.96
CA ILE A 83 16.71 -4.52 9.64
C ILE A 83 16.43 -6.02 9.41
N LEU A 84 15.17 -6.45 9.50
CA LEU A 84 14.79 -7.86 9.28
C LEU A 84 15.08 -8.30 7.85
N VAL A 85 14.63 -7.53 6.84
CA VAL A 85 14.91 -7.81 5.43
C VAL A 85 16.41 -7.92 5.18
N SER A 86 17.19 -6.95 5.67
CA SER A 86 18.64 -6.93 5.47
C SER A 86 19.36 -8.08 6.20
N ARG A 87 19.00 -8.38 7.45
CA ARG A 87 19.68 -9.42 8.25
C ARG A 87 19.35 -10.84 7.80
N LEU A 88 18.14 -11.06 7.30
CA LEU A 88 17.72 -12.34 6.73
C LEU A 88 18.24 -12.53 5.31
N GLY A 89 18.84 -11.49 4.70
CA GLY A 89 19.35 -11.54 3.33
C GLY A 89 18.24 -11.65 2.29
N ILE A 90 17.01 -11.22 2.62
CA ILE A 90 15.86 -11.32 1.72
C ILE A 90 16.12 -10.44 0.50
N GLY A 91 16.09 -11.06 -0.66
CA GLY A 91 16.39 -10.44 -1.93
C GLY A 91 15.50 -10.94 -3.05
N ARG A 92 15.95 -10.62 -4.26
CA ARG A 92 15.19 -10.86 -5.47
C ARG A 92 15.02 -12.37 -5.71
N ASP A 93 13.79 -12.76 -5.98
CA ASP A 93 13.38 -14.13 -6.34
C ASP A 93 13.52 -15.18 -5.21
N ASP A 94 13.69 -14.74 -3.95
CA ASP A 94 13.64 -15.61 -2.78
C ASP A 94 12.23 -16.13 -2.47
N ALA A 95 12.17 -17.26 -1.75
CA ALA A 95 10.97 -17.75 -1.10
C ALA A 95 11.02 -17.44 0.41
N VAL A 96 10.11 -16.58 0.87
CA VAL A 96 10.07 -16.08 2.25
C VAL A 96 8.80 -16.53 2.94
N LEU A 97 8.95 -17.15 4.12
CA LEU A 97 7.84 -17.51 4.99
C LEU A 97 7.66 -16.46 6.11
N GLU A 98 6.48 -15.87 6.19
CA GLU A 98 6.03 -14.99 7.28
C GLU A 98 4.92 -15.72 8.09
N ALA A 99 4.98 -15.65 9.42
CA ALA A 99 3.92 -16.15 10.30
C ALA A 99 3.39 -15.01 11.15
N GLY A 100 2.10 -14.71 10.95
CA GLY A 100 1.43 -13.50 11.40
C GLY A 100 1.52 -12.41 10.33
N LEU A 101 0.60 -12.41 9.36
CA LEU A 101 0.49 -11.33 8.37
C LEU A 101 0.11 -10.00 9.04
N GLY A 102 -0.80 -10.05 10.02
CA GLY A 102 -1.33 -8.85 10.67
C GLY A 102 -1.89 -7.85 9.65
N SER A 103 -1.44 -6.60 9.73
CA SER A 103 -1.79 -5.56 8.74
C SER A 103 -0.79 -5.47 7.57
N ALA A 104 0.02 -6.50 7.31
CA ALA A 104 1.09 -6.55 6.31
C ALA A 104 2.21 -5.52 6.51
N GLY A 105 2.49 -5.14 7.75
CA GLY A 105 3.51 -4.14 8.03
C GLY A 105 4.91 -4.55 7.54
N LEU A 106 5.34 -5.76 7.89
CA LEU A 106 6.58 -6.38 7.40
C LEU A 106 6.35 -6.95 6.00
N GLY A 107 5.23 -7.64 5.77
CA GLY A 107 4.85 -8.18 4.47
C GLY A 107 5.01 -7.21 3.29
N LEU A 108 4.65 -5.93 3.43
CA LEU A 108 4.88 -4.91 2.38
C LEU A 108 6.37 -4.71 2.04
N HIS A 109 7.25 -4.77 3.05
CA HIS A 109 8.70 -4.66 2.83
C HIS A 109 9.25 -5.92 2.16
N ILE A 110 8.78 -7.10 2.58
CA ILE A 110 9.14 -8.38 1.96
C ILE A 110 8.71 -8.35 0.49
N ALA A 111 7.42 -8.10 0.21
CA ALA A 111 6.87 -8.04 -1.14
C ALA A 111 7.65 -7.06 -2.03
N ARG A 112 8.04 -5.89 -1.51
CA ARG A 112 8.83 -4.91 -2.27
C ARG A 112 10.26 -5.34 -2.58
N SER A 113 10.82 -6.24 -1.77
CA SER A 113 12.18 -6.75 -1.94
C SER A 113 12.24 -7.94 -2.90
N LEU A 114 11.12 -8.62 -3.11
CA LEU A 114 11.01 -9.76 -4.01
C LEU A 114 10.94 -9.34 -5.48
N GLY A 115 11.41 -10.24 -6.35
CA GLY A 115 11.32 -10.12 -7.80
C GLY A 115 10.08 -10.80 -8.36
N PRO A 116 9.89 -10.81 -9.69
CA PRO A 116 8.74 -11.41 -10.36
C PRO A 116 8.63 -12.93 -10.15
N SER A 117 9.71 -13.59 -9.73
CA SER A 117 9.72 -15.03 -9.42
C SER A 117 9.87 -15.31 -7.92
N GLY A 118 9.85 -14.27 -7.08
CA GLY A 118 9.89 -14.43 -5.63
C GLY A 118 8.53 -14.87 -5.08
N HIS A 119 8.57 -15.56 -3.95
CA HIS A 119 7.37 -16.06 -3.28
C HIS A 119 7.31 -15.56 -1.85
N HIS A 120 6.28 -14.77 -1.53
CA HIS A 120 5.95 -14.44 -0.15
C HIS A 120 4.82 -15.35 0.34
N ILE A 121 5.15 -16.28 1.22
CA ILE A 121 4.22 -17.24 1.82
C ILE A 121 3.92 -16.74 3.22
N THR A 122 2.64 -16.50 3.52
CA THR A 122 2.23 -15.97 4.83
C THR A 122 1.18 -16.86 5.49
N VAL A 123 1.25 -17.01 6.81
CA VAL A 123 0.28 -17.76 7.62
C VAL A 123 -0.32 -16.82 8.66
N GLU A 124 -1.62 -16.58 8.60
CA GLU A 124 -2.34 -15.76 9.58
C GLU A 124 -3.62 -16.49 10.01
N PRO A 125 -3.71 -16.97 11.27
CA PRO A 125 -4.87 -17.71 11.72
C PRO A 125 -6.12 -16.85 11.94
N ARG A 126 -5.98 -15.52 12.08
CA ARG A 126 -7.10 -14.61 12.35
C ARG A 126 -7.63 -13.99 11.06
N GLN A 127 -8.82 -14.38 10.64
CA GLN A 127 -9.42 -13.94 9.37
C GLN A 127 -9.53 -12.41 9.26
N GLU A 128 -9.84 -11.72 10.35
CA GLU A 128 -9.96 -10.25 10.38
C GLU A 128 -8.62 -9.52 10.22
N HIS A 129 -7.49 -10.19 10.54
CA HIS A 129 -6.15 -9.70 10.25
C HIS A 129 -5.76 -10.06 8.82
N ALA A 130 -5.93 -11.33 8.44
CA ALA A 130 -5.56 -11.85 7.12
C ALA A 130 -6.20 -11.04 6.00
N SER A 131 -7.50 -10.76 6.11
CA SER A 131 -8.24 -9.94 5.13
C SER A 131 -7.67 -8.52 4.97
N VAL A 132 -7.28 -7.87 6.07
CA VAL A 132 -6.68 -6.52 6.02
C VAL A 132 -5.27 -6.56 5.48
N GLY A 133 -4.45 -7.52 5.91
CA GLY A 133 -3.09 -7.68 5.43
C GLY A 133 -3.02 -8.02 3.94
N LEU A 134 -3.86 -8.94 3.48
CA LEU A 134 -3.95 -9.29 2.05
C LEU A 134 -4.40 -8.10 1.21
N HIS A 135 -5.41 -7.36 1.66
CA HIS A 135 -5.83 -6.14 0.97
C HIS A 135 -4.69 -5.13 0.84
N ASN A 136 -3.88 -4.94 1.88
CA ASN A 136 -2.71 -4.05 1.79
C ASN A 136 -1.64 -4.59 0.82
N LEU A 137 -1.42 -5.91 0.76
CA LEU A 137 -0.48 -6.53 -0.19
C LEU A 137 -0.97 -6.46 -1.64
N GLU A 138 -2.27 -6.52 -1.88
CA GLU A 138 -2.86 -6.36 -3.22
C GLU A 138 -2.60 -4.96 -3.80
N LEU A 139 -2.32 -3.97 -2.95
CA LEU A 139 -1.97 -2.61 -3.36
C LEU A 139 -0.47 -2.43 -3.70
N ALA A 140 0.37 -3.43 -3.43
CA ALA A 140 1.84 -3.32 -3.43
C ALA A 140 2.53 -3.62 -4.77
#